data_AF-I1PJT0-F1
#
_entry.id   AF-I1PJT0-F1
#
_cell.length_a   1.000
_cell.length_b   1.000
_cell.length_c   1.000
_cell.angle_alpha   90.00
_cell.angle_beta   90.00
_cell.angle_gamma   90.00
#
_symmetry.space_group_name_H-M   'P 1'
#
loop_
_entity.id
_entity.type
_entity.pdbx_description
1 polymer ?
#
loop_
_entity_poly.entity_id
_entity_poly.type
_entity_poly.pdbx_seq_one_letter_code
_entity_poly.pdbx_strand_id
1 'polypeptide(L)'
;MRIFVLSGQSNMAGRGGVHHRRWDGVVPPECAPCPSVLRLTAALDWVEAREPLHADIDTAKTCGVGPGMAFARAVLPRLDPPGSGVGLVPCAVGGTAIREWARGERLYDQMVRRARAAAECGEIEAVLWYQGESDAESDAATAAYAGNLETLIANVREDLGMPQLPFIQVALASGNKKNIEKVRKAQLGINLPNVVTVDAFGLSLNEDHLHLTTESQVKLGEMLAQVYMSNFLPATC
;
A
#
# COMPACT_ATOMS: atom_id res chain seq x y z
N MET A 1 6.37 -18.07 -4.11
CA MET A 1 5.96 -16.89 -3.32
C MET A 1 5.39 -15.85 -4.25
N ARG A 2 4.20 -15.34 -3.93
CA ARG A 2 3.53 -14.25 -4.64
C ARG A 2 3.75 -12.95 -3.87
N ILE A 3 4.34 -11.95 -4.52
CA ILE A 3 4.93 -10.79 -3.86
C ILE A 3 4.11 -9.53 -4.13
N PHE A 4 3.86 -8.77 -3.07
CA PHE A 4 3.10 -7.52 -3.12
C PHE A 4 3.93 -6.38 -2.52
N VAL A 5 4.12 -5.33 -3.30
CA VAL A 5 4.79 -4.11 -2.82
C VAL A 5 3.76 -3.22 -2.15
N LEU A 6 4.02 -2.83 -0.90
CA LEU A 6 3.13 -1.99 -0.10
C LEU A 6 3.75 -0.59 0.00
N SER A 7 3.23 0.38 -0.74
CA SER A 7 3.87 1.70 -0.85
C SER A 7 2.87 2.86 -0.77
N GLY A 8 3.40 4.06 -0.57
CA GLY A 8 2.63 5.27 -0.34
C GLY A 8 3.02 5.95 0.97
N GLN A 9 2.03 6.45 1.73
CA GLN A 9 2.28 7.19 2.97
C GLN A 9 1.71 6.52 4.23
N SER A 10 1.40 7.30 5.26
CA SER A 10 1.09 6.81 6.61
C SER A 10 -0.11 5.85 6.68
N ASN A 11 -1.13 6.02 5.83
CA ASN A 11 -2.26 5.09 5.80
C ASN A 11 -1.91 3.73 5.15
N MET A 12 -0.90 3.65 4.26
CA MET A 12 -0.31 2.35 3.86
C MET A 12 0.64 1.82 4.94
N ALA A 13 1.47 2.70 5.50
CA ALA A 13 2.45 2.32 6.51
C ALA A 13 1.79 1.72 7.76
N GLY A 14 0.63 2.24 8.12
CA GLY A 14 -0.22 1.78 9.20
C GLY A 14 -0.19 2.73 10.40
N ARG A 15 -1.39 3.12 10.85
CA ARG A 15 -1.64 3.99 12.02
C ARG A 15 -2.86 3.56 12.83
N GLY A 16 -3.48 2.43 12.49
CA GLY A 16 -4.57 1.86 13.29
C GLY A 16 -4.07 1.54 14.70
N GLY A 17 -4.84 1.96 15.72
CA GLY A 17 -4.51 1.76 17.13
C GLY A 17 -3.39 2.66 17.65
N VAL A 18 -2.91 3.64 16.86
CA VAL A 18 -1.88 4.60 17.31
C VAL A 18 -2.56 5.79 17.97
N HIS A 19 -2.39 5.91 19.28
CA HIS A 19 -2.86 7.03 20.08
C HIS A 19 -1.67 7.70 20.78
N HIS A 20 -1.59 9.04 20.73
CA HIS A 20 -0.48 9.80 21.34
C HIS A 20 0.93 9.27 21.01
N ARG A 21 1.17 8.90 19.74
CA ARG A 21 2.43 8.31 19.25
C ARG A 21 2.79 6.95 19.86
N ARG A 22 1.82 6.23 20.43
CA ARG A 22 1.98 4.87 20.92
C ARG A 22 0.94 3.97 20.27
N TRP A 23 1.38 2.83 19.74
CA TRP A 23 0.47 1.79 19.28
C TRP A 23 -0.07 1.00 20.48
N ASP A 24 -1.36 0.70 20.49
CA ASP A 24 -2.04 -0.09 21.53
C ASP A 24 -1.63 -1.57 21.55
N GLY A 25 -1.04 -2.07 20.47
CA GLY A 25 -0.62 -3.47 20.31
C GLY A 25 -1.77 -4.41 19.98
N VAL A 26 -2.95 -3.90 19.65
CA VAL A 26 -4.12 -4.70 19.30
C VAL A 26 -4.02 -5.14 17.84
N VAL A 27 -4.02 -6.46 17.62
CA VAL A 27 -3.98 -7.08 16.29
C VAL A 27 -5.29 -7.85 16.06
N PRO A 28 -6.14 -7.43 15.11
CA PRO A 28 -7.35 -8.17 14.77
C PRO A 28 -7.07 -9.58 14.24
N PRO A 29 -8.00 -10.53 14.36
CA PRO A 29 -7.84 -11.90 13.83
C PRO A 29 -7.53 -11.97 12.33
N GLU A 30 -8.08 -11.04 11.55
CA GLU A 30 -7.86 -10.90 10.10
C GLU A 30 -6.42 -10.49 9.79
N CYS A 31 -5.72 -9.89 10.76
CA CYS A 31 -4.32 -9.48 10.67
C CYS A 31 -3.37 -10.43 11.41
N ALA A 32 -3.86 -11.56 11.93
CA ALA A 32 -3.04 -12.48 12.69
C ALA A 32 -1.87 -13.04 11.85
N PRO A 33 -0.67 -13.22 12.44
CA PRO A 33 0.48 -13.80 11.76
C PRO A 33 0.17 -15.19 11.20
N CYS A 34 0.78 -15.53 10.08
CA CYS A 34 0.62 -16.81 9.41
C CYS A 34 1.98 -17.23 8.81
N PRO A 35 2.45 -18.48 9.00
CA PRO A 35 3.75 -18.92 8.49
C PRO A 35 3.91 -18.80 6.97
N SER A 36 2.81 -18.78 6.22
CA SER A 36 2.79 -18.61 4.77
C SER A 36 2.68 -17.14 4.33
N VAL A 37 2.72 -16.18 5.25
CA VAL A 37 2.77 -14.75 4.96
C VAL A 37 4.09 -14.19 5.52
N LEU A 38 4.95 -13.76 4.61
CA LEU A 38 6.28 -13.24 4.92
C LEU A 38 6.36 -11.74 4.67
N ARG A 39 7.31 -11.09 5.33
CA ARG A 39 7.61 -9.67 5.20
C ARG A 39 9.10 -9.50 4.92
N LEU A 40 9.44 -8.66 3.96
CA LEU A 40 10.82 -8.27 3.70
C LEU A 40 11.25 -7.18 4.69
N THR A 41 12.22 -7.45 5.56
CA THR A 41 12.72 -6.48 6.54
C THR A 41 13.54 -5.37 5.87
N ALA A 42 13.90 -4.33 6.64
CA ALA A 42 14.84 -3.29 6.18
C ALA A 42 16.21 -3.85 5.76
N ALA A 43 16.63 -4.97 6.35
CA ALA A 43 17.88 -5.67 6.03
C ALA A 43 17.78 -6.57 4.78
N LEU A 44 16.61 -6.63 4.13
CA LEU A 44 16.29 -7.50 3.00
C LEU A 44 16.20 -8.99 3.36
N ASP A 45 15.88 -9.30 4.62
CA ASP A 45 15.60 -10.66 5.05
C ASP A 45 14.10 -10.94 5.02
N TRP A 46 13.70 -12.17 4.64
CA TRP A 46 12.33 -12.62 4.76
C TRP A 46 12.07 -13.17 6.17
N VAL A 47 11.08 -12.59 6.85
CA VAL A 47 10.62 -13.04 8.17
C VAL A 47 9.11 -13.26 8.15
N GLU A 48 8.57 -14.01 9.11
CA GLU A 48 7.11 -14.10 9.27
C GLU A 48 6.51 -12.69 9.47
N ALA A 49 5.47 -12.38 8.69
CA ALA A 49 4.85 -11.06 8.71
C ALA A 49 4.03 -10.85 9.99
N ARG A 50 4.27 -9.70 10.64
CA ARG A 50 3.59 -9.26 11.86
C ARG A 50 3.39 -7.75 11.79
N GLU A 51 2.22 -7.27 12.22
CA GLU A 51 2.01 -5.83 12.41
C GLU A 51 2.89 -5.30 13.56
N PRO A 52 3.38 -4.04 13.47
CA PRO A 52 3.25 -3.11 12.35
C PRO A 52 4.23 -3.43 11.21
N LEU A 53 3.73 -3.63 9.98
CA LEU A 53 4.57 -4.07 8.85
C LEU A 53 5.69 -3.09 8.46
N HIS A 54 5.53 -1.80 8.76
CA HIS A 54 6.49 -0.75 8.39
C HIS A 54 7.39 -0.30 9.55
N ALA A 55 7.42 -1.01 10.68
CA ALA A 55 8.14 -0.57 11.88
C ALA A 55 9.65 -0.29 11.69
N ASP A 56 10.33 -1.04 10.81
CA ASP A 56 11.73 -0.84 10.44
C ASP A 56 11.91 -0.07 9.10
N ILE A 57 10.81 0.39 8.49
CA ILE A 57 10.78 1.11 7.22
C ILE A 57 10.44 2.60 7.43
N ASP A 58 9.30 2.88 8.07
CA ASP A 58 8.81 4.22 8.41
C ASP A 58 9.31 4.64 9.80
N THR A 59 10.63 4.57 10.02
CA THR A 59 11.27 4.62 11.34
C THR A 59 11.13 5.97 12.05
N ALA A 60 10.76 7.03 11.35
CA ALA A 60 10.56 8.36 11.92
C ALA A 60 9.20 8.50 12.65
N LYS A 61 8.30 7.51 12.53
CA LYS A 61 6.93 7.57 13.03
C LYS A 61 6.55 6.26 13.72
N THR A 62 5.69 6.36 14.73
CA THR A 62 5.08 5.17 15.33
C THR A 62 4.12 4.54 14.33
N CYS A 63 4.39 3.29 13.95
CA CYS A 63 3.50 2.50 13.11
C CYS A 63 2.50 1.71 13.95
N GLY A 64 1.32 1.51 13.40
CA GLY A 64 0.30 0.60 13.91
C GLY A 64 -0.21 -0.28 12.77
N VAL A 65 -1.46 -0.74 12.86
CA VAL A 65 -2.05 -1.59 11.82
C VAL A 65 -2.20 -0.83 10.51
N GLY A 66 -1.75 -1.45 9.41
CA GLY A 66 -2.02 -1.05 8.02
C GLY A 66 -2.89 -2.10 7.30
N PRO A 67 -3.11 -1.99 5.98
CA PRO A 67 -4.00 -2.90 5.27
C PRO A 67 -3.34 -4.22 4.87
N GLY A 68 -2.00 -4.31 4.99
CA GLY A 68 -1.20 -5.37 4.38
C GLY A 68 -1.47 -6.77 4.92
N MET A 69 -1.59 -6.95 6.24
CA MET A 69 -1.87 -8.28 6.81
C MET A 69 -3.27 -8.77 6.46
N ALA A 70 -4.29 -7.91 6.55
CA ALA A 70 -5.65 -8.26 6.17
C ALA A 70 -5.75 -8.62 4.68
N PHE A 71 -5.08 -7.83 3.82
CA PHE A 71 -4.94 -8.15 2.39
C PHE A 71 -4.32 -9.54 2.18
N ALA A 72 -3.16 -9.80 2.77
CA ALA A 72 -2.44 -11.05 2.58
C ALA A 72 -3.24 -12.27 3.06
N ARG A 73 -3.89 -12.14 4.21
CA ARG A 73 -4.72 -13.21 4.80
C ARG A 73 -5.97 -13.50 3.96
N ALA A 74 -6.55 -12.50 3.31
CA ALA A 74 -7.68 -12.66 2.40
C ALA A 74 -7.27 -13.27 1.04
N VAL A 75 -6.09 -12.92 0.52
CA VAL A 75 -5.59 -13.45 -0.76
C VAL A 75 -5.06 -14.88 -0.64
N LEU A 76 -4.33 -15.19 0.44
CA LEU A 76 -3.61 -16.46 0.62
C LEU A 76 -4.44 -17.72 0.29
N PRO A 77 -5.71 -17.88 0.73
CA PRO A 77 -6.51 -19.06 0.45
C PRO A 77 -6.95 -19.20 -1.01
N ARG A 78 -6.81 -18.14 -1.83
CA ARG A 78 -7.18 -18.13 -3.25
C ARG A 78 -5.99 -18.35 -4.18
N LEU A 79 -4.77 -18.45 -3.63
CA LEU A 79 -3.57 -18.65 -4.42
C LEU A 79 -3.41 -20.11 -4.83
N ASP A 80 -3.13 -20.31 -6.12
CA ASP A 80 -2.83 -21.60 -6.73
C ASP A 80 -1.37 -21.58 -7.28
N PRO A 81 -0.55 -22.63 -7.08
CA PRO A 81 -0.80 -23.82 -6.26
C PRO A 81 -0.98 -23.51 -4.76
N PRO A 82 -1.74 -24.35 -4.02
CA PRO A 82 -1.80 -24.26 -2.56
C PRO A 82 -0.40 -24.27 -1.95
N GLY A 83 -0.13 -23.36 -1.01
CA GLY A 83 1.18 -23.23 -0.37
C GLY A 83 2.16 -22.26 -1.07
N SER A 84 1.73 -21.56 -2.12
CA SER A 84 2.57 -20.56 -2.83
C SER A 84 3.13 -19.46 -1.91
N GLY A 85 2.47 -19.15 -0.79
CA GLY A 85 2.87 -18.13 0.17
C GLY A 85 2.76 -16.70 -0.35
N VAL A 86 2.52 -15.74 0.54
CA VAL A 86 2.45 -14.31 0.25
C VAL A 86 3.70 -13.63 0.80
N GLY A 87 4.39 -12.84 -0.02
CA GLY A 87 5.49 -11.98 0.40
C GLY A 87 5.07 -10.51 0.38
N LEU A 88 5.21 -9.81 1.50
CA LEU A 88 4.91 -8.39 1.64
C LEU A 88 6.21 -7.58 1.64
N VAL A 89 6.28 -6.57 0.78
CA VAL A 89 7.44 -5.68 0.65
C VAL A 89 7.03 -4.28 1.12
N PRO A 90 7.13 -3.97 2.43
CA PRO A 90 6.78 -2.66 2.97
C PRO A 90 7.78 -1.61 2.48
N CYS A 91 7.26 -0.51 1.94
CA CYS A 91 8.02 0.60 1.37
C CYS A 91 7.46 1.97 1.78
N ALA A 92 6.23 2.07 2.29
CA ALA A 92 5.57 3.34 2.58
C ALA A 92 6.27 4.17 3.67
N VAL A 93 6.19 5.50 3.55
CA VAL A 93 6.80 6.45 4.49
C VAL A 93 5.82 7.58 4.80
N GLY A 94 5.58 7.85 6.09
CA GLY A 94 4.54 8.78 6.52
C GLY A 94 4.83 10.25 6.20
N GLY A 95 3.82 10.97 5.70
CA GLY A 95 3.87 12.42 5.48
C GLY A 95 4.56 12.87 4.21
N THR A 96 4.76 11.97 3.25
CA THR A 96 5.43 12.26 1.97
C THR A 96 4.41 12.63 0.90
N ALA A 97 4.71 13.65 0.11
CA ALA A 97 3.99 13.99 -1.11
C ALA A 97 4.51 13.16 -2.30
N ILE A 98 3.72 13.03 -3.38
CA ILE A 98 4.09 12.19 -4.53
C ILE A 98 5.38 12.64 -5.23
N ARG A 99 5.74 13.92 -5.11
CA ARG A 99 7.02 14.44 -5.63
C ARG A 99 8.25 13.78 -5.00
N GLU A 100 8.15 13.34 -3.75
CA GLU A 100 9.23 12.62 -3.04
C GLU A 100 9.36 11.17 -3.52
N TRP A 101 8.43 10.74 -4.37
CA TRP A 101 8.38 9.44 -5.05
C TRP A 101 8.73 9.54 -6.53
N ALA A 102 9.24 10.69 -7.00
CA ALA A 102 9.72 10.82 -8.38
C ALA A 102 10.95 9.91 -8.62
N ARG A 103 11.16 9.47 -9.86
CA ARG A 103 12.30 8.61 -10.23
C ARG A 103 13.63 9.33 -9.90
N GLY A 104 14.53 8.64 -9.21
CA GLY A 104 15.78 9.21 -8.69
C GLY A 104 15.67 9.84 -7.30
N GLU A 105 14.47 9.98 -6.75
CA GLU A 105 14.29 10.33 -5.34
C GLU A 105 14.51 9.12 -4.44
N ARG A 106 14.98 9.38 -3.21
CA ARG A 106 15.37 8.34 -2.27
C ARG A 106 14.27 7.30 -2.01
N LEU A 107 13.01 7.72 -1.89
CA LEU A 107 11.90 6.80 -1.56
C LEU A 107 11.56 5.89 -2.75
N TYR A 108 11.56 6.45 -3.95
CA TYR A 108 11.37 5.70 -5.19
C TYR A 108 12.48 4.65 -5.36
N ASP A 109 13.74 5.07 -5.26
CA ASP A 109 14.89 4.18 -5.44
C ASP A 109 14.90 3.07 -4.39
N GLN A 110 14.51 3.38 -3.15
CA GLN A 110 14.34 2.38 -2.09
C GLN A 110 13.22 1.39 -2.41
N MET A 111 12.07 1.85 -2.90
CA MET A 111 10.97 0.96 -3.29
C MET A 111 11.38 0.02 -4.42
N VAL A 112 12.00 0.54 -5.50
CA VAL A 112 12.46 -0.27 -6.63
C VAL A 112 13.54 -1.26 -6.19
N ARG A 113 14.52 -0.83 -5.38
CA ARG A 113 15.57 -1.72 -4.84
C ARG A 113 14.97 -2.88 -4.05
N ARG A 114 14.03 -2.59 -3.15
CA ARG A 114 13.38 -3.61 -2.30
C ARG A 114 12.52 -4.55 -3.13
N ALA A 115 11.78 -4.04 -4.10
CA ALA A 115 11.00 -4.85 -5.04
C ALA A 115 11.90 -5.81 -5.84
N ARG A 116 13.03 -5.33 -6.39
CA ARG A 116 14.00 -6.19 -7.09
C ARG A 116 14.58 -7.29 -6.20
N ALA A 117 15.00 -6.94 -4.98
CA ALA A 117 15.52 -7.93 -4.03
C ALA A 117 14.46 -8.99 -3.68
N ALA A 118 13.20 -8.58 -3.53
CA ALA A 118 12.09 -9.49 -3.29
C ALA A 118 11.88 -10.46 -4.47
N ALA A 119 11.99 -9.97 -5.70
CA ALA A 119 11.80 -10.74 -6.92
C ALA A 119 12.80 -11.90 -7.10
N GLU A 120 13.91 -11.92 -6.36
CA GLU A 120 14.83 -13.07 -6.32
C GLU A 120 14.19 -14.31 -5.67
N CYS A 121 13.15 -14.13 -4.87
CA CYS A 121 12.48 -15.19 -4.09
C CYS A 121 11.04 -15.49 -4.54
N GLY A 122 10.54 -14.83 -5.59
CA GLY A 122 9.16 -14.98 -6.05
C GLY A 122 8.78 -13.97 -7.14
N GLU A 123 7.50 -13.95 -7.50
CA GLU A 123 7.00 -13.08 -8.57
C GLU A 123 6.25 -11.89 -7.96
N ILE A 124 6.56 -10.67 -8.44
CA ILE A 124 5.82 -9.47 -8.04
C ILE A 124 4.49 -9.45 -8.79
N GLU A 125 3.39 -9.51 -8.05
CA GLU A 125 2.05 -9.59 -8.64
C GLU A 125 1.29 -8.27 -8.63
N ALA A 126 1.55 -7.39 -7.66
CA ALA A 126 0.97 -6.06 -7.66
C ALA A 126 1.74 -5.07 -6.78
N VAL A 127 1.58 -3.79 -7.09
CA VAL A 127 1.87 -2.69 -6.18
C VAL A 127 0.57 -2.20 -5.57
N LEU A 128 0.48 -2.23 -4.24
CA LEU A 128 -0.58 -1.59 -3.49
C LEU A 128 -0.13 -0.18 -3.12
N TRP A 129 -0.84 0.84 -3.60
CA TRP A 129 -0.47 2.25 -3.47
C TRP A 129 -1.53 3.04 -2.72
N TYR A 130 -1.20 3.53 -1.53
CA TYR A 130 -2.10 4.45 -0.79
C TYR A 130 -1.36 5.71 -0.38
N GLN A 131 -1.55 6.76 -1.18
CA GLN A 131 -0.94 8.07 -0.98
C GLN A 131 -1.78 9.18 -1.62
N GLY A 132 -1.61 10.41 -1.10
CA GLY A 132 -2.10 11.63 -1.72
C GLY A 132 -2.50 12.71 -0.71
N GLU A 133 -2.61 12.38 0.57
CA GLU A 133 -3.08 13.33 1.59
C GLU A 133 -2.15 14.54 1.70
N SER A 134 -0.83 14.33 1.56
CA SER A 134 0.17 15.41 1.57
C SER A 134 0.09 16.31 0.33
N ASP A 135 -0.40 15.80 -0.81
CA ASP A 135 -0.58 16.56 -2.04
C ASP A 135 -1.84 17.44 -2.03
N ALA A 136 -2.76 17.19 -1.09
CA ALA A 136 -3.91 18.06 -0.85
C ALA A 136 -3.54 19.38 -0.15
N GLU A 137 -2.30 19.53 0.34
CA GLU A 137 -1.90 20.74 1.10
C GLU A 137 -1.66 21.99 0.25
N SER A 138 -1.58 21.87 -1.08
CA SER A 138 -1.45 23.04 -1.96
C SER A 138 -2.12 22.85 -3.32
N ASP A 139 -2.65 23.95 -3.87
CA ASP A 139 -3.30 23.93 -5.18
C ASP A 139 -2.34 23.47 -6.31
N ALA A 140 -1.05 23.81 -6.21
CA ALA A 140 -0.02 23.40 -7.16
C ALA A 140 0.24 21.89 -7.11
N ALA A 141 0.42 21.31 -5.92
CA ALA A 141 0.65 19.86 -5.77
C ALA A 141 -0.57 19.06 -6.24
N THR A 142 -1.76 19.51 -5.84
CA THR A 142 -3.02 18.90 -6.26
C THR A 142 -3.22 18.93 -7.77
N ALA A 143 -2.89 20.05 -8.44
CA ALA A 143 -3.00 20.16 -9.89
C ALA A 143 -2.02 19.23 -10.64
N ALA A 144 -0.85 18.95 -10.07
CA ALA A 144 0.15 18.06 -10.65
C ALA A 144 -0.08 16.57 -10.35
N TYR A 145 -0.97 16.24 -9.40
CA TYR A 145 -1.08 14.90 -8.83
C TYR A 145 -1.34 13.80 -9.87
N ALA A 146 -2.29 14.01 -10.79
CA ALA A 146 -2.64 13.02 -11.82
C ALA A 146 -1.43 12.65 -12.69
N GLY A 147 -0.74 13.66 -13.25
CA GLY A 147 0.44 13.43 -14.09
C GLY A 147 1.61 12.80 -13.33
N ASN A 148 1.79 13.18 -12.06
CA ASN A 148 2.82 12.57 -11.21
C ASN A 148 2.51 11.10 -10.91
N LEU A 149 1.25 10.75 -10.68
CA LEU A 149 0.82 9.38 -10.44
C LEU A 149 1.01 8.51 -11.69
N GLU A 150 0.60 8.98 -12.86
CA GLU A 150 0.84 8.28 -14.13
C GLU A 150 2.33 8.06 -14.37
N THR A 151 3.14 9.08 -14.12
CA THR A 151 4.60 9.03 -14.24
C THR A 151 5.21 8.03 -13.26
N LEU A 152 4.77 8.02 -11.99
CA LEU A 152 5.20 7.05 -11.00
C LEU A 152 4.93 5.61 -11.48
N ILE A 153 3.71 5.32 -11.92
CA ILE A 153 3.32 3.99 -12.39
C ILE A 153 4.16 3.56 -13.59
N ALA A 154 4.35 4.45 -14.58
CA ALA A 154 5.16 4.19 -15.75
C ALA A 154 6.62 3.89 -15.38
N ASN A 155 7.22 4.73 -14.51
CA ASN A 155 8.59 4.56 -14.06
C ASN A 155 8.79 3.23 -13.32
N VAL A 156 7.90 2.87 -12.39
CA VAL A 156 8.00 1.60 -11.65
C VAL A 156 7.93 0.40 -12.60
N ARG A 157 7.01 0.44 -13.57
CA ARG A 157 6.88 -0.61 -14.59
C ARG A 157 8.14 -0.72 -15.45
N GLU A 158 8.69 0.40 -15.91
CA GLU A 158 9.92 0.45 -16.71
C GLU A 158 11.10 -0.10 -15.91
N ASP A 159 11.33 0.41 -14.71
CA ASP A 159 12.48 0.01 -13.90
C ASP A 159 12.37 -1.47 -13.53
N LEU A 160 11.21 -1.96 -13.10
CA LEU A 160 11.05 -3.39 -12.81
C LEU A 160 11.04 -4.28 -14.06
N GLY A 161 10.96 -3.71 -15.27
CA GLY A 161 10.84 -4.48 -16.52
C GLY A 161 9.50 -5.19 -16.66
N MET A 162 8.45 -4.68 -16.00
CA MET A 162 7.13 -5.30 -15.89
C MET A 162 6.05 -4.36 -16.47
N PRO A 163 5.92 -4.25 -17.81
CA PRO A 163 5.03 -3.28 -18.45
C PRO A 163 3.54 -3.48 -18.12
N GLN A 164 3.16 -4.69 -17.67
CA GLN A 164 1.80 -5.05 -17.30
C GLN A 164 1.60 -5.15 -15.78
N LEU A 165 2.58 -4.76 -14.96
CA LEU A 165 2.50 -4.87 -13.49
C LEU A 165 1.22 -4.21 -12.96
N PRO A 166 0.35 -4.98 -12.28
CA PRO A 166 -0.84 -4.45 -11.63
C PRO A 166 -0.52 -3.38 -10.59
N PHE A 167 -1.27 -2.28 -10.63
CA PHE A 167 -1.32 -1.28 -9.59
C PHE A 167 -2.72 -1.22 -9.01
N ILE A 168 -2.84 -1.39 -7.70
CA ILE A 168 -4.09 -1.19 -6.98
C ILE A 168 -3.89 0.02 -6.09
N GLN A 169 -4.43 1.15 -6.52
CA GLN A 169 -4.34 2.38 -5.76
C GLN A 169 -5.58 2.61 -4.90
N VAL A 170 -5.47 3.52 -3.93
CA VAL A 170 -6.57 3.88 -3.02
C VAL A 170 -6.94 5.35 -3.18
N ALA A 171 -8.20 5.62 -3.50
CA ALA A 171 -8.75 6.97 -3.43
C ALA A 171 -8.94 7.38 -1.97
N LEU A 172 -8.45 8.58 -1.62
CA LEU A 172 -8.27 8.98 -0.21
C LEU A 172 -9.55 8.97 0.62
N ALA A 173 -9.48 8.45 1.85
CA ALA A 173 -10.54 8.61 2.84
C ALA A 173 -10.57 10.00 3.49
N SER A 174 -9.41 10.64 3.57
CA SER A 174 -9.15 11.82 4.39
C SER A 174 -8.04 12.69 3.76
N GLY A 175 -7.88 13.90 4.28
CA GLY A 175 -6.91 14.87 3.77
C GLY A 175 -7.42 16.30 3.92
N ASN A 176 -6.66 17.27 3.42
CA ASN A 176 -7.05 18.67 3.47
C ASN A 176 -8.38 18.91 2.74
N LYS A 177 -9.43 19.32 3.47
CA LYS A 177 -10.80 19.51 2.95
C LYS A 177 -10.88 20.46 1.75
N LYS A 178 -9.94 21.39 1.60
CA LYS A 178 -9.92 22.33 0.46
C LYS A 178 -9.66 21.61 -0.87
N ASN A 179 -8.85 20.55 -0.86
CA ASN A 179 -8.28 19.97 -2.07
C ASN A 179 -8.42 18.45 -2.18
N ILE A 180 -8.85 17.76 -1.12
CA ILE A 180 -9.01 16.31 -1.13
C ILE A 180 -9.83 15.82 -2.33
N GLU A 181 -10.93 16.49 -2.66
CA GLU A 181 -11.79 16.11 -3.80
C GLU A 181 -11.06 16.19 -5.14
N LYS A 182 -10.11 17.10 -5.30
CA LYS A 182 -9.31 17.20 -6.53
C LYS A 182 -8.31 16.04 -6.64
N VAL A 183 -7.67 15.67 -5.53
CA VAL A 183 -6.77 14.50 -5.48
C VAL A 183 -7.56 13.20 -5.71
N ARG A 184 -8.71 13.04 -5.05
CA ARG A 184 -9.64 11.92 -5.25
C ARG A 184 -10.12 11.84 -6.70
N LYS A 185 -10.50 12.96 -7.30
CA LYS A 185 -10.88 13.01 -8.72
C LYS A 185 -9.76 12.52 -9.64
N ALA A 186 -8.50 12.84 -9.35
CA ALA A 186 -7.36 12.32 -10.09
C ALA A 186 -7.18 10.80 -9.90
N GLN A 187 -7.31 10.29 -8.66
CA GLN A 187 -7.18 8.85 -8.36
C GLN A 187 -8.31 8.01 -8.99
N LEU A 188 -9.55 8.50 -8.91
CA LEU A 188 -10.74 7.84 -9.49
C LEU A 188 -10.79 8.00 -11.02
N GLY A 189 -10.19 9.05 -11.56
CA GLY A 189 -10.14 9.34 -12.99
C GLY A 189 -8.96 8.71 -13.73
N ILE A 190 -8.08 7.96 -13.05
CA ILE A 190 -6.96 7.27 -13.70
C ILE A 190 -7.50 6.32 -14.78
N ASN A 191 -6.89 6.30 -15.95
CA ASN A 191 -7.28 5.40 -17.03
C ASN A 191 -6.04 4.80 -17.69
N LEU A 192 -5.38 3.90 -16.95
CA LEU A 192 -4.21 3.16 -17.39
C LEU A 192 -4.50 1.65 -17.36
N PRO A 193 -3.92 0.85 -18.27
CA PRO A 193 -4.08 -0.60 -18.24
C PRO A 193 -3.52 -1.18 -16.94
N ASN A 194 -4.21 -2.19 -16.40
CA ASN A 194 -3.88 -2.88 -15.14
C ASN A 194 -3.70 -1.93 -13.95
N VAL A 195 -4.46 -0.83 -13.92
CA VAL A 195 -4.58 0.05 -12.75
C VAL A 195 -6.03 0.03 -12.28
N VAL A 196 -6.24 -0.29 -11.01
CA VAL A 196 -7.57 -0.27 -10.39
C VAL A 196 -7.54 0.60 -9.14
N THR A 197 -8.62 1.35 -8.91
CA THR A 197 -8.76 2.23 -7.76
C THR A 197 -9.81 1.67 -6.79
N VAL A 198 -9.41 1.48 -5.53
CA VAL A 198 -10.31 1.20 -4.41
C VAL A 198 -10.68 2.52 -3.73
N ASP A 199 -11.96 2.77 -3.45
CA ASP A 199 -12.37 3.99 -2.76
C ASP A 199 -12.45 3.79 -1.24
N ALA A 200 -11.59 4.47 -0.48
CA ALA A 200 -11.58 4.42 0.98
C ALA A 200 -12.51 5.46 1.64
N PHE A 201 -13.24 6.27 0.86
CA PHE A 201 -14.14 7.28 1.41
C PHE A 201 -15.22 6.67 2.31
N GLY A 202 -15.45 7.31 3.46
CA GLY A 202 -16.42 6.85 4.46
C GLY A 202 -15.88 5.79 5.42
N LEU A 203 -14.67 5.26 5.22
CA LEU A 203 -14.02 4.45 6.25
C LEU A 203 -13.71 5.30 7.50
N SER A 204 -13.81 4.68 8.67
CA SER A 204 -13.65 5.36 9.96
C SER A 204 -12.22 5.85 10.16
N LEU A 205 -12.10 7.05 10.70
CA LEU A 205 -10.83 7.69 11.02
C LEU A 205 -10.57 7.64 12.52
N ASN A 206 -9.30 7.64 12.89
CA ASN A 206 -8.82 7.92 14.24
C ASN A 206 -9.26 9.32 14.69
N GLU A 207 -9.02 9.61 15.96
CA GLU A 207 -9.32 10.90 16.60
C GLU A 207 -8.62 12.10 15.93
N ASP A 208 -7.55 11.87 15.17
CA ASP A 208 -6.86 12.90 14.40
C ASP A 208 -7.56 13.30 13.09
N HIS A 209 -8.66 12.60 12.74
CA HIS A 209 -9.43 12.80 11.52
C HIS A 209 -8.61 12.70 10.23
N LEU A 210 -7.47 12.00 10.28
CA LEU A 210 -6.54 11.85 9.16
C LEU A 210 -6.23 10.39 8.88
N HIS A 211 -5.97 9.59 9.91
CA HIS A 211 -5.57 8.20 9.71
C HIS A 211 -6.74 7.23 9.89
N LEU A 212 -6.77 6.13 9.14
CA LEU A 212 -7.77 5.08 9.28
C LEU A 212 -7.63 4.38 10.65
N THR A 213 -8.77 3.99 11.25
CA THR A 213 -8.79 3.09 12.42
C THR A 213 -8.28 1.69 12.08
N THR A 214 -7.97 0.88 13.09
CA THR A 214 -7.58 -0.53 12.92
C THR A 214 -8.63 -1.31 12.13
N GLU A 215 -9.91 -1.17 12.47
CA GLU A 215 -11.02 -1.86 11.78
C GLU A 215 -11.16 -1.40 10.32
N SER A 216 -10.93 -0.11 10.08
CA SER A 216 -10.95 0.45 8.73
C SER A 216 -9.77 -0.03 7.89
N GLN A 217 -8.61 -0.26 8.50
CA GLN A 217 -7.46 -0.87 7.84
C GLN A 217 -7.71 -2.33 7.48
N VAL A 218 -8.37 -3.10 8.36
CA VAL A 218 -8.85 -4.45 8.04
C VAL A 218 -9.78 -4.39 6.83
N LYS A 219 -10.78 -3.49 6.88
CA LYS A 219 -11.75 -3.36 5.80
C LYS A 219 -11.11 -2.98 4.46
N LEU A 220 -10.18 -2.03 4.49
CA LEU A 220 -9.41 -1.65 3.30
C LEU A 220 -8.58 -2.81 2.75
N GLY A 221 -7.94 -3.60 3.62
CA GLY A 221 -7.19 -4.80 3.22
C GLY A 221 -8.06 -5.82 2.49
N GLU A 222 -9.28 -6.08 2.98
CA GLU A 222 -10.27 -6.93 2.30
C GLU A 222 -10.70 -6.37 0.94
N MET A 223 -10.93 -5.04 0.86
CA MET A 223 -11.31 -4.38 -0.40
C MET A 223 -10.20 -4.47 -1.44
N LEU A 224 -8.94 -4.25 -1.04
CA LEU A 224 -7.76 -4.42 -1.89
C LEU A 224 -7.64 -5.87 -2.36
N ALA A 225 -7.84 -6.84 -1.47
CA ALA A 225 -7.79 -8.26 -1.82
C ALA A 225 -8.89 -8.62 -2.81
N GLN A 226 -10.12 -8.16 -2.57
CA GLN A 226 -11.25 -8.42 -3.47
C GLN A 226 -10.99 -7.89 -4.88
N VAL A 227 -10.47 -6.66 -4.99
CA VAL A 227 -10.10 -6.07 -6.29
C VAL A 227 -8.96 -6.83 -6.95
N TYR A 228 -7.94 -7.22 -6.18
CA TYR A 228 -6.84 -8.03 -6.71
C TYR A 228 -7.37 -9.34 -7.31
N MET A 229 -8.18 -10.07 -6.54
CA MET A 229 -8.72 -11.37 -6.94
C MET A 229 -9.66 -11.28 -8.14
N SER A 230 -10.52 -10.25 -8.22
CA SER A 230 -11.49 -10.14 -9.31
C SER A 230 -10.90 -9.65 -10.63
N ASN A 231 -9.74 -8.98 -10.61
CA ASN A 231 -9.13 -8.40 -11.80
C ASN A 231 -7.88 -9.15 -12.27
N PHE A 232 -7.14 -9.80 -11.37
CA PHE A 232 -5.79 -10.30 -11.67
C PHE A 232 -5.58 -11.78 -11.35
N LEU A 233 -6.48 -12.43 -10.62
CA LEU A 233 -6.47 -13.89 -10.54
C LEU A 233 -7.24 -14.51 -11.72
N PRO A 234 -6.81 -15.66 -12.22
CA PRO A 234 -7.60 -16.43 -13.17
C PRO A 234 -8.98 -16.75 -12.57
N ALA A 235 -10.02 -16.73 -13.41
CA ALA A 235 -11.32 -17.22 -12.99
C ALA A 235 -11.18 -18.67 -12.51
N THR A 236 -11.55 -18.94 -11.26
CA THR A 236 -11.65 -20.30 -10.75
C THR A 236 -12.76 -21.02 -11.54
N CYS A 237 -12.39 -22.04 -12.32
CA CYS A 237 -13.33 -22.94 -12.98
C CYS A 237 -14.24 -23.67 -11.98
#